data_AF-A0ABD0PPH4-F1
#
_entry.id   AF-A0ABD0PPH4-F1
#
_cell.length_a   1.000
_cell.length_b   1.000
_cell.length_c   1.000
_cell.angle_alpha   90.00
_cell.angle_beta   90.00
_cell.angle_gamma   90.00
#
_symmetry.space_group_name_H-M   'P 1'
#
loop_
_entity.id
_entity.type
_entity.pdbx_description
1 polymer ?
#
loop_
_entity_poly.entity_id
_entity_poly.type
_entity_poly.pdbx_seq_one_letter_code
_entity_poly.pdbx_strand_id
1 'polypeptide(L)' 'SQSLKMAIFLDYVYLTDSKSKRITRVNKYTGGRGENVNSKRMPHPPADVKVVHPINQPVVEIPNPFTPGW' A
#
# COMPACT_ATOMS: atom_id res chain seq x y z
N SER A 1 -4.35 -14.36 17.65
CA SER A 1 -4.48 -12.92 17.31
C SER A 1 -4.44 -12.79 15.81
N GLN A 2 -5.46 -12.18 15.18
CA GLN A 2 -5.44 -11.89 13.74
C GLN A 2 -4.65 -10.58 13.55
N SER A 3 -3.53 -10.63 12.83
CA SER A 3 -2.71 -9.43 12.59
C SER A 3 -3.34 -8.59 11.48
N LEU A 4 -3.58 -7.31 11.77
CA LEU A 4 -3.97 -6.32 10.77
C LEU A 4 -2.71 -5.79 10.06
N LYS A 5 -2.74 -5.76 8.72
CA LYS A 5 -1.71 -5.13 7.88
C LYS A 5 -2.26 -3.89 7.21
N MET A 6 -1.35 -2.95 6.94
CA MET A 6 -1.71 -1.63 6.46
C MET A 6 -0.64 -1.06 5.53
N ALA A 7 -1.08 -0.30 4.54
CA ALA A 7 -0.23 0.53 3.70
C ALA A 7 -0.84 1.93 3.55
N ILE A 8 -0.01 2.94 3.28
CA ILE A 8 -0.46 4.32 3.08
C ILE A 8 -0.02 4.78 1.70
N PHE A 9 -0.92 5.46 0.98
CA PHE A 9 -0.58 6.12 -0.27
C PHE A 9 -1.55 7.25 -0.58
N LEU A 10 -1.01 8.39 -1.02
CA LEU A 10 -1.75 9.63 -1.18
C LEU A 10 -2.61 9.87 0.07
N ASP A 11 -3.90 10.15 -0.09
CA ASP A 11 -4.82 10.48 1.00
C ASP A 11 -5.46 9.29 1.68
N TYR A 12 -5.02 8.06 1.39
CA TYR A 12 -5.69 6.85 1.87
C TYR A 12 -4.78 5.95 2.71
N VAL A 13 -5.41 5.35 3.73
CA VAL A 13 -4.91 4.20 4.46
C VAL A 13 -5.61 2.95 3.92
N TYR A 14 -4.84 1.96 3.51
CA TYR A 14 -5.32 0.67 3.01
C TYR A 14 -5.17 -0.37 4.11
N LEU A 15 -6.25 -1.09 4.44
CA LEU A 15 -6.34 -2.01 5.57
C LEU A 15 -6.77 -3.40 5.10
N THR A 16 -6.13 -4.44 5.62
CA THR A 16 -6.60 -5.82 5.42
C THR A 16 -7.81 -6.12 6.31
N ASP A 17 -8.90 -6.61 5.72
CA ASP A 17 -10.05 -7.16 6.44
C ASP A 17 -10.16 -8.67 6.16
N SER A 18 -9.66 -9.48 7.10
CA SER A 18 -9.70 -10.94 6.96
C SER A 18 -11.11 -11.51 7.11
N LYS A 19 -12.03 -10.84 7.84
CA LYS A 19 -13.41 -11.31 8.03
C LYS A 19 -14.18 -11.21 6.73
N SER A 20 -14.10 -10.06 6.06
CA SER A 20 -14.77 -9.85 4.77
C SER A 20 -13.95 -10.37 3.58
N LYS A 21 -12.68 -10.78 3.81
CA LYS A 21 -11.70 -11.23 2.80
C LYS A 21 -11.46 -10.18 1.73
N ARG A 22 -11.21 -8.95 2.17
CA ARG A 22 -11.08 -7.76 1.33
C ARG A 22 -10.02 -6.82 1.87
N ILE A 23 -9.59 -5.90 1.03
CA ILE A 23 -8.84 -4.70 1.40
C ILE A 23 -9.83 -3.54 1.39
N THR A 24 -9.82 -2.74 2.44
CA THR A 24 -10.59 -1.50 2.52
C THR A 24 -9.64 -0.30 2.49
N ARG A 25 -10.14 0.85 2.05
CA ARG A 25 -9.41 2.12 2.16
C ARG A 25 -10.24 3.14 2.92
N VAL A 26 -9.58 4.01 3.68
CA VAL A 26 -10.19 5.14 4.36
C VAL A 26 -9.35 6.39 4.15
N ASN A 27 -9.99 7.55 4.03
CA ASN A 27 -9.25 8.81 3.93
C ASN A 27 -8.47 9.04 5.24
N LYS A 28 -7.17 9.28 5.15
CA LYS A 28 -6.27 9.38 6.29
C LYS A 28 -6.46 10.63 7.14
N TYR A 29 -7.08 11.68 6.57
CA TYR A 29 -7.30 12.95 7.24
C TYR A 29 -8.71 13.09 7.78
N THR A 30 -9.71 12.70 6.99
CA THR A 30 -11.13 12.82 7.38
C THR A 30 -11.67 11.55 8.04
N GLY A 31 -10.96 10.43 7.94
CA GLY A 31 -11.45 9.14 8.38
C GLY A 31 -12.70 8.72 7.59
N GLY A 32 -13.69 8.20 8.32
CA GLY A 32 -15.00 7.85 7.78
C GLY A 32 -15.15 6.39 7.39
N ARG A 33 -16.17 6.10 6.56
CA ARG A 33 -16.52 4.74 6.17
C ARG A 33 -15.47 4.17 5.22
N GLY A 34 -14.94 3.00 5.55
CA GLY A 34 -14.01 2.28 4.68
C GLY A 34 -14.68 1.86 3.37
N GLU A 35 -14.05 2.19 2.25
CA GLU A 35 -14.46 1.79 0.91
C GLU A 35 -13.80 0.48 0.51
N ASN A 36 -14.51 -0.36 -0.24
CA ASN A 36 -13.92 -1.60 -0.73
C ASN A 36 -13.02 -1.36 -1.93
N VAL A 37 -11.78 -1.88 -1.88
CA VAL A 37 -10.81 -1.71 -2.97
C VAL A 37 -10.90 -2.85 -3.99
N ASN A 38 -11.36 -4.03 -3.57
CA ASN A 38 -11.41 -5.19 -4.45
C ASN A 38 -12.64 -5.17 -5.36
N SER A 39 -12.44 -5.40 -6.66
CA SER A 39 -13.57 -5.61 -7.58
C SER A 39 -14.35 -6.90 -7.29
N LYS A 40 -13.70 -7.90 -6.68
CA LYS A 40 -14.28 -9.21 -6.31
C LYS A 40 -13.77 -9.64 -4.94
N ARG A 41 -14.55 -10.47 -4.22
CA ARG A 41 -14.11 -11.03 -2.93
C ARG A 41 -12.90 -11.95 -3.12
N MET A 42 -11.92 -11.89 -2.21
CA MET A 42 -10.77 -12.79 -2.26
C MET A 42 -11.16 -14.20 -1.77
N PRO A 43 -10.61 -15.27 -2.37
CA PRO A 43 -10.90 -16.64 -1.94
C PRO A 43 -10.37 -16.91 -0.52
N HIS A 44 -9.25 -16.30 -0.16
CA HIS A 44 -8.60 -16.37 1.15
C HIS A 44 -8.50 -14.97 1.77
N PRO A 45 -8.43 -14.87 3.11
CA PRO A 45 -8.09 -13.62 3.76
C PRO A 45 -6.80 -13.00 3.22
N PRO A 46 -6.73 -11.68 3.04
CA PRO A 46 -5.48 -11.02 2.71
C PRO A 46 -4.47 -11.23 3.84
N ALA A 47 -3.27 -11.70 3.51
CA ALA A 47 -2.18 -11.85 4.46
C ALA A 47 -1.43 -10.52 4.70
N ASP A 48 -1.37 -9.68 3.67
CA ASP A 48 -0.66 -8.41 3.69
C ASP A 48 -1.21 -7.43 2.63
N VAL A 49 -0.78 -6.17 2.69
CA VAL A 49 -1.09 -5.13 1.71
C VAL A 49 0.12 -4.23 1.49
N LYS A 50 0.45 -3.94 0.22
CA LYS A 50 1.52 -3.02 -0.17
C LYS A 50 1.05 -2.16 -1.33
N VAL A 51 1.46 -0.89 -1.34
CA VAL A 51 1.29 -0.01 -2.49
C VAL A 51 2.57 -0.01 -3.33
N VAL A 52 2.42 -0.24 -4.63
CA VAL A 52 3.52 -0.21 -5.61
C VAL A 52 3.28 0.97 -6.54
N HIS A 53 4.12 2.00 -6.42
CA HIS A 53 4.03 3.23 -7.20
C HIS A 53 5.43 3.87 -7.32
N PRO A 54 5.83 4.44 -8.48
CA PRO A 54 7.15 5.06 -8.66
C PRO A 54 7.48 6.14 -7.63
N ILE A 55 6.50 6.95 -7.24
CA ILE A 55 6.65 7.97 -6.17
C ILE A 55 7.13 7.35 -4.84
N ASN A 56 6.75 6.11 -4.53
CA ASN A 56 7.17 5.40 -3.32
C ASN A 56 8.47 4.59 -3.52
N GLN A 57 9.02 4.57 -4.72
CA GLN A 57 10.21 3.80 -5.11
C GLN A 57 11.14 4.68 -5.93
N PRO A 58 11.71 5.75 -5.33
CA PRO A 58 12.62 6.62 -6.04
C PRO A 58 13.84 5.83 -6.50
N VAL A 59 14.18 5.95 -7.78
CA VAL A 59 15.46 5.45 -8.29
C VAL A 59 16.53 6.38 -7.73
N VAL A 60 17.40 5.82 -6.88
CA VAL A 60 18.59 6.52 -6.45
C VAL A 60 19.62 6.35 -7.55
N GLU A 61 19.94 7.43 -8.26
CA GLU A 61 21.17 7.49 -9.04
C GLU A 61 22.34 7.45 -8.06
N ILE A 62 22.93 6.28 -7.88
CA ILE A 62 24.16 6.13 -7.11
C ILE A 62 25.26 6.74 -7.99
N PRO A 63 26.00 7.77 -7.53
CA PRO A 63 27.13 8.28 -8.28
C PRO A 63 28.09 7.11 -8.51
N ASN A 64 28.28 6.71 -9.76
CA ASN A 64 29.28 5.71 -10.09
C ASN A 64 30.66 6.31 -9.71
N PRO A 65 31.47 5.63 -8.88
CA PRO A 65 32.79 6.14 -8.51
C PRO A 65 33.79 6.21 -9.68
N PHE A 66 33.35 5.93 -10.91
CA PHE A 66 34.17 5.82 -12.11
C PHE A 66 33.71 6.71 -13.27
N THR A 67 32.96 7.79 -13.05
CA THR A 67 32.84 8.82 -14.10
C THR A 67 34.06 9.73 -14.03
N PRO A 68 35.05 9.63 -14.95
CA PRO A 68 36.15 10.56 -14.98
C PRO A 68 35.59 11.90 -15.41
N GLY A 69 35.88 12.95 -14.64
CA GLY A 69 35.61 14.32 -15.05
C GLY A 69 36.33 14.61 -16.37
N TRP A 70 35.61 15.27 -17.28
CA TRP A 70 36.18 15.89 -18.48
C TRP A 70 37.30 16.87 -18.11
#